data_AF-A0A941RB75-F1
#
_entry.id   AF-A0A941RB75-F1
#
_cell.length_a   1.000
_cell.length_b   1.000
_cell.length_c   1.000
_cell.angle_alpha   90.00
_cell.angle_beta   90.00
_cell.angle_gamma   90.00
#
_symmetry.space_group_name_H-M   'P 1'
#
loop_
_entity.id
_entity.type
_entity.pdbx_description
1 polymer ?
#
loop_
_entity_poly.entity_id
_entity_poly.type
_entity_poly.pdbx_seq_one_letter_code
_entity_poly.pdbx_strand_id
1 'polypeptide(L)'
;MIDRIYLLWHTPSMDSLTEQDIAHALDVLGLTHPFTVEDLERAKRVQLYTWNPARYAGLTNNPSQYTQEFRKAEEMTRTVEAAYALISTVFIPDDSDQ
;
A
#
# COMPACT_ATOMS: atom_id res chain seq x y z
N MET A 1 24.49 -22.51 28.62
CA MET A 1 23.61 -23.64 28.29
C MET A 1 22.19 -23.08 28.26
N ILE A 2 21.57 -23.09 27.07
CA ILE A 2 20.13 -22.93 26.76
C ILE A 2 19.47 -21.58 27.12
N ASP A 3 18.76 -20.86 26.25
CA ASP A 3 18.65 -20.77 24.80
C ASP A 3 17.76 -19.53 24.57
N ARG A 4 18.27 -18.46 23.95
CA ARG A 4 17.49 -17.24 23.64
C ARG A 4 16.82 -17.40 22.27
N ILE A 5 15.96 -18.41 22.16
CA ILE A 5 14.99 -18.57 21.09
C ILE A 5 13.67 -18.32 21.82
N TYR A 6 12.94 -17.23 21.61
CA TYR A 6 12.18 -16.93 20.42
C TYR A 6 12.05 -15.41 20.24
N LEU A 7 12.83 -14.80 19.35
CA LEU A 7 12.31 -13.66 18.59
C LEU A 7 11.35 -14.27 17.56
N LEU A 8 10.09 -14.46 17.98
CA LEU A 8 9.01 -14.73 17.06
C LEU A 8 8.96 -13.51 16.14
N TRP A 9 9.41 -13.71 14.90
CA TRP A 9 8.93 -12.95 13.77
C TRP A 9 7.41 -12.96 13.85
N HIS A 10 6.81 -11.86 14.33
CA HIS A 10 5.40 -11.61 14.12
C HIS A 10 5.26 -11.39 12.62
N THR A 11 5.13 -12.50 11.90
CA THR A 11 4.42 -12.49 10.64
C THR A 11 3.00 -12.05 11.02
N PRO A 12 2.49 -10.90 10.53
CA PRO A 12 1.10 -10.58 10.74
C PRO A 12 0.31 -11.75 10.15
N SER A 13 -0.35 -12.49 11.04
CA SER A 13 -1.21 -13.60 10.68
C SER A 13 -2.26 -13.07 9.71
N MET A 14 -2.33 -13.65 8.52
CA MET A 14 -3.34 -13.30 7.51
C MET A 14 -4.78 -13.63 7.94
N ASP A 15 -4.98 -14.20 9.15
CA ASP A 15 -6.27 -14.69 9.64
C ASP A 15 -7.14 -13.64 10.34
N SER A 16 -6.75 -12.36 10.37
CA SER A 16 -7.64 -11.31 10.85
C SER A 16 -7.50 -10.03 10.04
N LEU A 17 -7.93 -10.10 8.77
CA LEU A 17 -8.27 -8.88 8.03
C LEU A 17 -9.38 -8.16 8.80
N THR A 18 -9.05 -7.04 9.44
CA THR A 18 -10.01 -6.28 10.23
C THR A 18 -10.71 -5.22 9.36
N GLU A 19 -11.89 -4.77 9.79
CA GLU A 19 -12.56 -3.62 9.19
C GLU A 19 -11.66 -2.37 9.20
N GLN A 20 -10.76 -2.28 10.18
CA GLN A 20 -9.78 -1.19 10.29
C GLN A 20 -8.73 -1.25 9.17
N ASP A 21 -8.29 -2.44 8.75
CA ASP A 21 -7.35 -2.61 7.64
C ASP A 21 -8.00 -2.22 6.30
N ILE A 22 -9.27 -2.58 6.12
CA ILE A 22 -10.07 -2.19 4.94
C ILE A 22 -10.26 -0.66 4.93
N ALA A 23 -10.66 -0.07 6.06
CA ALA A 23 -10.83 1.38 6.17
C ALA A 23 -9.53 2.13 5.90
N HIS A 24 -8.39 1.62 6.41
CA HIS A 24 -7.08 2.20 6.15
C HIS A 24 -6.68 2.09 4.68
N ALA A 25 -6.91 0.94 4.03
CA ALA A 25 -6.62 0.77 2.62
C ALA A 25 -7.47 1.70 1.73
N LEU A 26 -8.73 1.93 2.09
CA LEU A 26 -9.58 2.91 1.41
C LEU A 26 -9.06 4.34 1.59
N ASP A 27 -8.60 4.71 2.79
CA ASP A 27 -7.99 6.01 3.06
C ASP A 27 -6.71 6.23 2.23
N VAL A 28 -5.83 5.21 2.16
CA VAL A 28 -4.63 5.22 1.30
C VAL A 28 -4.98 5.46 -0.17
N LEU A 29 -6.07 4.84 -0.64
CA LEU A 29 -6.54 5.00 -2.02
C LEU A 29 -7.34 6.30 -2.22
N GLY A 30 -7.73 6.99 -1.14
CA GLY A 30 -8.60 8.16 -1.20
C GLY A 30 -10.03 7.82 -1.63
N LEU A 31 -10.49 6.62 -1.30
CA LEU A 31 -11.80 6.10 -1.66
C LEU A 31 -12.76 6.12 -0.47
N THR A 32 -14.05 6.27 -0.77
CA THR A 32 -15.14 6.13 0.20
C THR A 32 -16.25 5.31 -0.45
N HIS A 33 -17.02 4.56 0.34
CA HIS A 33 -18.14 3.78 -0.17
C HIS A 33 -19.35 4.69 -0.52
N PRO A 34 -20.15 4.35 -1.55
CA PRO A 34 -19.94 3.25 -2.51
C PRO A 34 -18.95 3.65 -3.63
N PHE A 35 -18.15 2.69 -4.11
CA PHE A 35 -17.24 2.87 -5.25
C PHE A 35 -17.37 1.70 -6.23
N THR A 36 -16.94 1.90 -7.48
CA THR A 36 -16.89 0.87 -8.52
C THR A 36 -15.47 0.30 -8.70
N VAL A 37 -15.34 -0.82 -9.40
CA VAL A 37 -14.01 -1.36 -9.77
C VAL A 37 -13.20 -0.34 -10.58
N GLU A 38 -13.86 0.41 -11.48
CA GLU A 38 -13.20 1.47 -12.25
C GLU A 38 -12.68 2.61 -11.36
N ASP A 39 -13.41 2.96 -10.28
CA ASP A 39 -12.95 3.94 -9.30
C ASP A 39 -11.73 3.43 -8.53
N LEU A 40 -11.72 2.14 -8.17
CA LEU A 40 -10.59 1.48 -7.51
C LEU A 40 -9.33 1.51 -8.39
N GLU A 41 -9.45 1.13 -9.66
CA GLU A 41 -8.34 1.19 -10.61
C GLU A 41 -7.86 2.62 -10.86
N ARG A 42 -8.80 3.57 -10.99
CA ARG A 42 -8.47 4.99 -11.16
C ARG A 42 -7.73 5.53 -9.94
N ALA A 43 -8.21 5.24 -8.73
CA ALA A 43 -7.59 5.64 -7.49
C ALA A 43 -6.14 5.12 -7.39
N LYS A 44 -5.91 3.83 -7.70
CA LYS A 44 -4.56 3.26 -7.79
C LYS A 44 -3.68 4.07 -8.75
N ARG A 45 -4.13 4.31 -9.99
CA ARG A 45 -3.34 5.06 -10.97
C ARG A 45 -2.99 6.47 -10.50
N VAL A 46 -3.95 7.18 -9.88
CA VAL A 46 -3.74 8.53 -9.34
C VAL A 46 -2.72 8.53 -8.20
N GLN A 47 -2.83 7.59 -7.26
CA GLN A 47 -1.91 7.50 -6.14
C GLN A 47 -0.49 7.11 -6.60
N LEU A 48 -0.35 6.14 -7.50
CA LEU A 48 0.95 5.76 -8.06
C LEU A 48 1.60 6.91 -8.85
N TYR A 49 0.80 7.69 -9.58
CA TYR A 49 1.32 8.89 -10.24
C TYR A 49 1.80 9.94 -9.23
N THR A 50 1.07 10.12 -8.12
CA THR A 50 1.42 11.07 -7.05
C THR A 50 2.72 10.67 -6.36
N TRP A 51 2.87 9.38 -6.06
CA TRP A 51 4.04 8.82 -5.37
C TRP A 51 5.16 8.37 -6.29
N ASN A 52 5.13 8.73 -7.58
CA ASN A 52 6.21 8.40 -8.50
C ASN A 52 7.54 9.00 -8.00
N PRO A 53 8.55 8.18 -7.63
CA PRO A 53 9.80 8.68 -7.05
C PRO A 53 10.57 9.64 -7.95
N ALA A 54 10.42 9.52 -9.27
CA ALA A 54 11.06 10.43 -10.23
C ALA A 54 10.59 11.88 -10.08
N ARG A 55 9.38 12.12 -9.56
CA ARG A 55 8.86 13.48 -9.30
C ARG A 55 9.64 14.20 -8.21
N TYR A 56 10.26 13.46 -7.31
CA TYR A 56 11.03 14.01 -6.18
C TYR A 56 12.48 14.33 -6.56
N ALA A 57 12.97 13.83 -7.71
CA ALA A 57 14.32 14.08 -8.21
C ALA A 57 14.61 15.55 -8.57
N GLY A 58 13.59 16.36 -8.82
CA GLY A 58 13.74 17.78 -9.15
C GLY A 58 13.43 18.75 -8.01
N LEU A 59 13.05 18.27 -6.81
CA LEU A 59 12.53 19.14 -5.74
C LEU A 59 13.62 19.76 -4.86
N THR A 60 14.84 19.22 -4.90
CA THR A 60 15.93 19.68 -4.04
C THR A 60 17.30 19.40 -4.66
N ASN A 61 18.24 20.31 -4.46
CA ASN A 61 19.66 20.12 -4.80
C ASN A 61 20.46 19.46 -3.65
N ASN A 62 19.79 19.16 -2.52
CA ASN A 62 20.42 18.49 -1.39
C ASN A 62 20.27 16.96 -1.52
N PRO A 63 21.38 16.21 -1.64
CA PRO A 63 21.34 14.76 -1.86
C PRO A 63 20.69 13.97 -0.71
N SER A 64 20.82 14.45 0.53
CA SER A 64 20.22 13.78 1.69
C SER A 64 18.71 13.92 1.69
N GLN A 65 18.20 15.11 1.36
CA GLN A 65 16.75 15.35 1.24
C GLN A 65 16.17 14.61 0.04
N TYR A 66 16.87 14.62 -1.10
CA TYR A 66 16.48 13.84 -2.27
C TYR A 66 16.31 12.36 -1.90
N THR A 67 17.31 11.77 -1.25
CA THR A 67 17.27 10.36 -0.85
C THR A 67 16.12 10.06 0.10
N GLN A 68 15.83 10.97 1.03
CA GLN A 68 14.73 10.83 1.98
C GLN A 68 13.36 10.83 1.28
N GLU A 69 13.11 11.82 0.42
CA GLU A 69 11.84 11.93 -0.30
C GLU A 69 11.67 10.80 -1.33
N PHE A 70 12.75 10.37 -1.97
CA PHE A 70 12.74 9.21 -2.87
C PHE A 70 12.31 7.94 -2.12
N ARG A 71 12.92 7.65 -0.97
CA ARG A 71 12.57 6.47 -0.15
C ARG A 71 11.12 6.53 0.34
N LYS A 72 10.67 7.71 0.74
CA LYS A 72 9.27 7.94 1.13
C LYS A 72 8.32 7.63 -0.02
N ALA A 73 8.64 8.09 -1.23
CA ALA A 73 7.86 7.81 -2.43
C ALA A 73 7.81 6.30 -2.76
N GLU A 74 8.93 5.59 -2.62
CA GLU A 74 8.99 4.13 -2.79
C GLU A 74 8.17 3.38 -1.72
N GLU A 75 8.19 3.84 -0.48
CA GLU A 75 7.39 3.28 0.61
C GLU A 75 5.90 3.48 0.34
N MET A 76 5.49 4.70 -0.01
CA MET A 76 4.09 5.01 -0.32
C MET A 76 3.59 4.25 -1.54
N THR A 77 4.42 4.05 -2.56
CA THR A 77 4.10 3.22 -3.72
C THR A 77 3.75 1.79 -3.29
N ARG A 78 4.57 1.18 -2.42
CA ARG A 78 4.30 -0.16 -1.87
C ARG A 78 3.03 -0.19 -1.04
N THR A 79 2.77 0.83 -0.22
CA THR A 79 1.53 0.94 0.56
C THR A 79 0.29 1.02 -0.33
N VAL A 80 0.35 1.78 -1.43
CA VAL A 80 -0.74 1.88 -2.42
C VAL A 80 -1.00 0.52 -3.10
N GLU A 81 0.05 -0.20 -3.49
CA GLU A 81 -0.09 -1.53 -4.11
C GLU A 81 -0.69 -2.55 -3.13
N ALA A 82 -0.25 -2.54 -1.88
CA ALA A 82 -0.80 -3.41 -0.83
C ALA A 82 -2.27 -3.09 -0.53
N ALA A 83 -2.62 -1.80 -0.42
CA ALA A 83 -4.00 -1.36 -0.22
C ALA A 83 -4.91 -1.78 -1.38
N TYR A 84 -4.45 -1.60 -2.63
CA TYR A 84 -5.18 -2.07 -3.80
C TYR A 84 -5.38 -3.59 -3.79
N ALA A 85 -4.33 -4.37 -3.51
CA ALA A 85 -4.42 -5.83 -3.47
C ALA A 85 -5.43 -6.30 -2.42
N LEU A 86 -5.41 -5.69 -1.22
CA LEU A 86 -6.35 -5.99 -0.14
C LEU A 86 -7.79 -5.70 -0.54
N ILE A 87 -8.07 -4.50 -1.07
CA ILE A 87 -9.43 -4.12 -1.48
C ILE A 87 -9.89 -4.97 -2.68
N SER A 88 -9.00 -5.28 -3.62
CA SER A 88 -9.30 -6.14 -4.76
C SER A 88 -9.72 -7.54 -4.30
N THR A 89 -8.99 -8.15 -3.36
CA THR A 89 -9.33 -9.48 -2.83
C THR A 89 -10.67 -9.50 -2.09
N VAL A 90 -11.03 -8.42 -1.39
CA VAL A 90 -12.29 -8.32 -0.64
C VAL A 90 -13.47 -8.01 -1.56
N PHE A 91 -13.27 -7.12 -2.53
CA PHE A 91 -14.34 -6.54 -3.33
C PHE A 91 -14.60 -7.30 -4.64
N ILE A 92 -13.57 -7.91 -5.21
CA ILE A 92 -13.65 -8.76 -6.39
C ILE A 92 -13.40 -10.18 -5.88
N PRO A 93 -14.44 -10.96 -5.54
CA PRO A 93 -14.23 -12.39 -5.33
C PRO A 93 -13.57 -12.94 -6.59
N ASP A 94 -12.49 -13.68 -6.41
CA ASP A 94 -11.70 -14.27 -7.48
C ASP A 94 -12.61 -15.13 -8.38
N ASP A 95 -13.15 -14.53 -9.45
CA ASP A 95 -13.80 -15.22 -10.56
C ASP A 95 -12.71 -15.67 -11.56
N SER A 96 -11.53 -16.05 -11.05
CA SER A 96 -10.40 -16.59 -11.82
C SER A 96 -10.51 -18.12 -11.91
N ASP A 97 -11.69 -18.63 -12.23
CA ASP A 97 -11.89 -20.03 -12.66
C ASP A 97 -12.80 -20.02 -13.90
N GLN A 98 -12.23 -19.64 -15.05
CA GLN A 98 -12.80 -19.95 -16.36
C GLN A 98 -11.74 -20.28 -17.41
#